data_AF-I0GVG4-F1
#
_entry.id   AF-I0GVG4-F1
#
_cell.length_a   1.000
_cell.length_b   1.000
_cell.length_c   1.000
_cell.angle_alpha   90.00
_cell.angle_beta   90.00
_cell.angle_gamma   90.00
#
_symmetry.space_group_name_H-M   'P 1'
#
loop_
_entity.id
_entity.type
_entity.pdbx_description
1 polymer ?
#
loop_
_entity_poly.entity_id
_entity_poly.type
_entity_poly.pdbx_seq_one_letter_code
_entity_poly.pdbx_strand_id
1 'polypeptide(L)'
;MANIKAIVREYKASESIKEVARKSGLSFGKVRKILITEGAVRYERTDELTKLMQQGLSIEQAAERLGISTKLANNYIPYSKGEYRSDSPTLNALRIRKCLERKKKEQ
;
A
#
# COMPACT_ATOMS: atom_id res chain seq x y z
N MET A 1 11.01 -5.83 9.52
CA MET A 1 10.32 -5.38 8.29
C MET A 1 10.76 -6.28 7.15
N ALA A 2 9.84 -6.81 6.34
CA ALA A 2 10.23 -7.54 5.13
C ALA A 2 11.15 -6.64 4.29
N ASN A 3 12.31 -7.17 3.90
CA ASN A 3 13.32 -6.39 3.20
C ASN A 3 12.80 -6.07 1.79
N ILE A 4 12.44 -4.80 1.54
CA ILE A 4 11.88 -4.33 0.26
C ILE A 4 12.80 -4.72 -0.90
N LYS A 5 14.12 -4.60 -0.72
CA LYS A 5 15.11 -4.99 -1.72
C LYS A 5 15.05 -6.49 -2.05
N ALA A 6 14.76 -7.34 -1.07
CA ALA A 6 14.61 -8.78 -1.28
C ALA A 6 13.35 -9.09 -2.11
N ILE A 7 12.25 -8.37 -1.88
CA ILE A 7 11.00 -8.51 -2.67
C ILE A 7 11.24 -8.15 -4.13
N VAL A 8 11.94 -7.03 -4.39
CA VAL A 8 12.27 -6.61 -5.76
C VAL A 8 13.20 -7.62 -6.45
N ARG A 9 14.22 -8.12 -5.73
CA ARG A 9 15.14 -9.14 -6.26
C ARG A 9 14.41 -10.44 -6.61
N GLU A 10 13.56 -10.92 -5.73
CA GLU A 10 12.78 -12.14 -5.93
C GLU A 10 11.82 -11.98 -7.12
N TYR A 11 11.20 -10.80 -7.25
CA TYR A 11 10.35 -10.51 -8.41
C TYR A 11 11.13 -10.52 -9.72
N LYS A 12 12.33 -9.92 -9.76
CA LYS A 12 13.20 -9.95 -10.95
C LYS A 12 13.66 -11.36 -11.33
N ALA A 13 13.71 -12.29 -10.39
CA ALA A 13 14.12 -13.68 -10.64
C ALA A 13 12.96 -14.59 -11.06
N SER A 14 11.77 -14.39 -10.50
CA SER A 14 10.59 -15.24 -10.72
C SER A 14 9.57 -14.66 -11.72
N GLU A 15 9.63 -13.34 -11.96
CA GLU A 15 8.64 -12.53 -12.69
C GLU A 15 7.19 -12.71 -12.21
N SER A 16 7.00 -13.29 -11.02
CA SER A 16 5.72 -13.74 -10.50
C SER A 16 5.42 -13.12 -9.15
N ILE A 17 4.49 -12.16 -9.12
CA ILE A 17 4.03 -11.51 -7.88
C ILE A 17 3.43 -12.54 -6.90
N LYS A 18 2.76 -13.59 -7.41
CA LYS A 18 2.17 -14.65 -6.59
C LYS A 18 3.24 -15.47 -5.87
N GLU A 19 4.32 -15.79 -6.56
CA GLU A 19 5.42 -16.55 -5.98
C GLU A 19 6.16 -15.72 -4.92
N VAL A 20 6.44 -14.45 -5.22
CA VAL A 20 7.04 -13.51 -4.27
C VAL A 20 6.18 -13.38 -3.02
N ALA A 21 4.86 -13.31 -3.15
CA ALA A 21 3.93 -13.29 -2.01
C ALA A 21 4.04 -14.55 -1.16
N ARG A 22 4.07 -15.73 -1.79
CA ARG A 22 4.24 -17.03 -1.10
C ARG A 22 5.57 -17.08 -0.33
N LYS A 23 6.68 -16.68 -0.97
CA LYS A 23 8.03 -16.72 -0.39
C LYS A 23 8.24 -15.68 0.72
N SER A 24 7.65 -14.49 0.57
CA SER A 24 7.77 -13.41 1.55
C SER A 24 6.77 -13.47 2.70
N GLY A 25 5.76 -14.34 2.62
CA GLY A 25 4.65 -14.40 3.58
C GLY A 25 3.76 -13.15 3.58
N LEU A 26 3.85 -12.32 2.55
CA LEU A 26 3.04 -11.11 2.40
C LEU A 26 1.81 -11.38 1.52
N SER A 27 0.74 -10.61 1.73
CA SER A 27 -0.41 -10.66 0.84
C SER A 27 -0.03 -10.16 -0.55
N PHE A 28 -0.64 -10.76 -1.58
CA PHE A 28 -0.40 -10.41 -2.98
C PHE A 28 -0.57 -8.91 -3.25
N GLY A 29 -1.61 -8.28 -2.70
CA GLY A 29 -1.83 -6.83 -2.84
C GLY A 29 -0.71 -6.00 -2.21
N LYS A 30 -0.15 -6.44 -1.09
CA LYS A 30 0.98 -5.75 -0.44
C LYS A 30 2.26 -5.86 -1.25
N VAL A 31 2.56 -7.05 -1.79
CA VAL A 31 3.71 -7.24 -2.69
C VAL A 31 3.55 -6.39 -3.95
N ARG A 32 2.39 -6.42 -4.60
CA ARG A 32 2.10 -5.56 -5.77
C ARG A 32 2.37 -4.09 -5.46
N LYS A 33 1.83 -3.56 -4.36
CA LYS A 33 2.05 -2.16 -3.96
C LYS A 33 3.52 -1.84 -3.76
N ILE A 34 4.27 -2.74 -3.11
CA ILE A 34 5.72 -2.57 -2.91
C ILE A 34 6.42 -2.50 -4.26
N LEU A 35 6.15 -3.43 -5.16
CA LEU A 35 6.77 -3.47 -6.48
C LEU A 35 6.43 -2.24 -7.34
N ILE A 36 5.17 -1.76 -7.27
CA ILE A 36 4.76 -0.50 -7.91
C ILE A 36 5.53 0.69 -7.31
N THR A 37 5.64 0.75 -5.98
CA THR A 37 6.33 1.85 -5.28
C THR A 37 7.81 1.91 -5.63
N GLU A 38 8.46 0.75 -5.77
CA GLU A 38 9.87 0.64 -6.16
C GLU A 38 10.08 0.75 -7.69
N GLY A 39 9.02 0.96 -8.47
CA GLY A 39 9.08 1.05 -9.93
C GLY A 39 9.43 -0.27 -10.64
N ALA A 40 9.41 -1.40 -9.92
CA ALA A 40 9.67 -2.73 -10.49
C ALA A 40 8.52 -3.23 -11.36
N VAL A 41 7.31 -2.73 -11.13
CA VAL A 41 6.11 -3.02 -11.93
C VAL A 41 5.38 -1.74 -12.22
N ARG A 42 4.94 -1.57 -13.47
CA ARG A 42 4.14 -0.42 -13.90
C ARG A 42 2.85 -0.90 -14.59
N TYR A 43 1.75 -0.22 -14.29
CA TYR A 43 0.46 -0.46 -14.91
C TYR A 43 -0.12 0.86 -15.37
N GLU A 44 -0.76 0.89 -16.53
CA GLU A 44 -1.42 2.09 -17.07
C GLU A 44 -2.45 2.66 -16.08
N ARG A 45 -3.27 1.80 -15.48
CA ARG A 45 -4.25 2.20 -14.45
C ARG A 45 -3.60 2.84 -13.23
N THR A 46 -2.37 2.45 -12.88
CA THR A 46 -1.63 3.10 -11.78
C THR A 46 -1.27 4.53 -12.17
N ASP A 47 -0.84 4.75 -13.41
CA ASP A 47 -0.51 6.09 -13.91
C ASP A 47 -1.75 6.98 -13.96
N GLU A 48 -2.88 6.45 -14.46
CA GLU A 48 -4.17 7.16 -14.49
C GLU A 48 -4.65 7.55 -13.09
N LEU A 49 -4.66 6.60 -12.15
CA LEU A 49 -5.03 6.86 -10.76
C LEU A 49 -4.11 7.91 -10.12
N THR A 50 -2.81 7.81 -10.34
CA THR A 50 -1.83 8.76 -9.79
C THR A 50 -2.06 10.16 -10.36
N LYS A 51 -2.33 10.29 -11.66
CA LYS A 51 -2.62 11.56 -12.32
C LYS A 51 -3.90 12.20 -11.76
N LEU A 52 -4.96 11.43 -11.55
CA LEU A 52 -6.21 11.93 -10.96
C LEU A 52 -5.99 12.39 -9.51
N MET A 53 -5.23 11.63 -8.72
CA MET A 53 -4.90 12.01 -7.34
C MET A 53 -4.03 13.27 -7.27
N GLN A 54 -3.11 13.47 -8.23
CA GLN A 54 -2.32 14.71 -8.34
C GLN A 54 -3.18 15.94 -8.65
N GLN A 55 -4.35 15.74 -9.26
CA GLN A 55 -5.34 16.80 -9.50
C GLN A 55 -6.20 17.10 -8.24
N GLY A 56 -5.92 16.45 -7.11
CA GLY A 56 -6.62 16.65 -5.84
C GLY A 56 -7.85 15.76 -5.65
N LEU A 57 -8.11 14.81 -6.55
CA LEU A 57 -9.20 13.86 -6.38
C LEU A 57 -8.87 12.83 -5.30
N SER A 58 -9.89 12.44 -4.52
CA SER A 58 -9.77 11.30 -3.61
C SER A 58 -9.65 9.99 -4.39
N ILE A 59 -9.22 8.91 -3.71
CA ILE A 59 -9.13 7.58 -4.30
C ILE A 59 -10.50 7.10 -4.80
N GLU A 60 -11.55 7.42 -4.05
CA GLU A 60 -12.94 7.09 -4.38
C GLU A 60 -13.39 7.81 -5.65
N GLN A 61 -13.13 9.11 -5.73
CA GLN A 61 -13.45 9.92 -6.91
C GLN A 61 -12.65 9.49 -8.14
N ALA A 62 -11.36 9.16 -7.96
CA ALA A 62 -10.53 8.64 -9.03
C ALA A 62 -11.01 7.26 -9.52
N ALA A 63 -11.42 6.39 -8.61
CA ALA A 63 -11.98 5.07 -8.93
C ALA A 63 -13.31 5.20 -9.69
N GLU A 64 -14.20 6.08 -9.24
CA GLU A 64 -15.47 6.40 -9.88
C GLU A 64 -15.24 6.92 -11.30
N ARG A 65 -14.30 7.86 -11.47
CA ARG A 65 -13.98 8.45 -12.79
C ARG A 65 -13.39 7.43 -13.78
N LEU A 66 -12.68 6.42 -13.29
CA LEU A 66 -12.14 5.32 -14.09
C LEU A 66 -13.12 4.14 -14.24
N GLY A 67 -14.31 4.21 -13.63
CA GLY A 67 -15.31 3.12 -13.67
C GLY A 67 -14.85 1.83 -12.98
N ILE A 68 -13.97 1.92 -11.98
CA ILE A 68 -13.45 0.76 -11.24
C ILE A 68 -13.87 0.80 -9.77
N SER A 69 -13.85 -0.37 -9.11
CA SER A 69 -14.10 -0.41 -7.67
C SER A 69 -12.97 0.28 -6.90
N THR A 70 -13.32 0.93 -5.79
CA THR A 70 -12.38 1.55 -4.84
C THR A 70 -11.36 0.54 -4.31
N LYS A 71 -11.76 -0.72 -4.12
CA LYS A 71 -10.88 -1.82 -3.73
C LYS A 71 -9.83 -2.13 -4.81
N LEU A 72 -10.21 -2.06 -6.08
CA LEU A 72 -9.28 -2.26 -7.19
C LEU A 72 -8.31 -1.08 -7.29
N ALA A 73 -8.82 0.15 -7.26
CA ALA A 73 -8.00 1.36 -7.25
C ALA A 73 -6.96 1.31 -6.14
N ASN A 74 -7.41 0.98 -4.92
CA ASN A 74 -6.53 0.79 -3.77
C ASN A 74 -5.41 -0.21 -4.00
N ASN A 75 -5.59 -1.26 -4.80
CA ASN A 75 -4.53 -2.25 -5.08
C ASN A 75 -3.49 -1.78 -6.10
N TYR A 76 -3.84 -0.80 -6.94
CA TYR A 76 -2.98 -0.29 -8.00
C TYR A 76 -2.25 1.00 -7.63
N ILE A 77 -2.65 1.67 -6.55
CA ILE A 77 -1.96 2.87 -6.06
C ILE A 77 -0.65 2.45 -5.35
N PRO A 78 0.46 3.20 -5.55
CA PRO A 78 1.69 3.02 -4.78
C PRO A 78 1.44 3.03 -3.26
N TYR A 79 2.34 2.45 -2.49
CA TYR A 79 2.23 2.43 -1.03
C TYR A 79 2.39 3.86 -0.49
N SER A 80 1.28 4.53 -0.16
CA SER A 80 1.36 5.77 0.61
C SER A 80 1.71 5.40 2.05
N LYS A 81 2.89 5.82 2.52
CA LYS A 81 3.14 5.85 3.95
C LYS A 81 2.30 7.01 4.49
N GLY A 82 1.24 6.72 5.23
CA GLY A 82 0.63 7.74 6.09
C GLY A 82 1.68 8.26 7.07
N GLU A 83 1.61 9.55 7.42
CA GLU A 83 2.49 10.13 8.42
C GLU A 83 2.40 9.33 9.73
N TYR A 84 3.47 8.61 10.04
CA TYR A 84 3.57 7.87 11.26
C TYR A 84 3.91 8.86 12.38
N ARG A 85 3.02 8.98 13.37
CA ARG A 85 3.09 10.05 14.39
C ARG A 85 2.88 11.46 13.84
N SER A 86 2.01 11.62 12.83
CA SER A 86 1.48 12.95 12.48
C SER A 86 1.02 13.70 13.74
N ASP A 87 1.29 15.00 13.77
CA ASP A 87 0.76 15.94 14.78
C ASP A 87 -0.78 16.04 14.69
N SER A 88 -1.36 15.63 13.56
CA SER A 88 -2.80 15.47 13.34
C SER A 88 -3.21 13.98 13.19
N PRO A 89 -3.12 13.15 14.24
CA PRO A 89 -3.44 11.73 14.13
C PRO A 89 -4.94 11.50 13.90
N THR A 90 -5.27 10.52 13.06
CA THR A 90 -6.66 10.08 12.89
C THR A 90 -7.23 9.49 14.19
N LEU A 91 -8.55 9.54 14.37
CA LEU A 91 -9.23 8.99 15.56
C LEU A 91 -8.88 7.51 15.78
N ASN A 92 -8.73 6.75 14.69
CA ASN A 92 -8.31 5.35 14.76
C ASN A 92 -6.86 5.20 15.26
N ALA A 93 -5.94 6.07 14.80
CA ALA A 93 -4.56 6.08 15.29
C ALA A 93 -4.49 6.38 16.80
N LEU A 94 -5.31 7.30 17.30
CA LEU A 94 -5.43 7.58 18.74
C LEU A 94 -5.96 6.37 19.53
N ARG A 95 -6.97 5.68 19.00
CA ARG A 95 -7.52 4.45 19.60
C ARG A 95 -6.50 3.34 19.70
N ILE A 96 -5.74 3.09 18.63
CA ILE A 96 -4.67 2.08 18.60
C ILE A 96 -3.60 2.43 19.64
N ARG A 97 -3.15 3.69 19.71
CA ARG A 97 -2.18 4.14 20.74
C ARG A 97 -2.67 3.84 22.14
N LYS A 98 -3.91 4.22 22.49
CA LYS A 98 -4.50 3.93 23.80
C LYS A 98 -4.55 2.43 24.12
N CYS A 99 -4.87 1.59 23.13
CA CYS A 99 -4.89 0.14 23.31
C CYS A 99 -3.50 -0.43 23.61
N LEU A 100 -2.47 0.03 22.87
CA LEU A 100 -1.09 -0.40 23.08
C LEU A 100 -0.53 0.03 24.44
N GLU A 101 -0.85 1.25 24.88
CA GLU A 101 -0.48 1.74 26.21
C GLU A 101 -1.10 0.91 27.34
N ARG A 102 -2.34 0.42 27.18
CA ARG A 102 -2.96 -0.49 28.15
C ARG A 102 -2.22 -1.82 28.22
N LYS A 103 -1.94 -2.44 27.08
CA LYS A 103 -1.20 -3.72 27.01
C LYS A 103 0.21 -3.64 27.58
N LYS A 104 0.87 -2.48 27.50
CA LYS A 104 2.18 -2.25 28.12
C LYS A 104 2.13 -2.15 29.65
N LYS A 105 1.00 -1.75 30.23
CA LYS A 105 0.82 -1.67 31.69
C LYS A 105 0.41 -3.01 32.32
N GLU A 106 -0.05 -3.94 31.49
CA GLU A 106 -0.46 -5.30 31.89
C GLU A 106 0.66 -6.34 31.78
N GLN A 107 1.87 -5.93 31.35
CA GLN A 107 3.10 -6.74 31.34
C GLN A 107 4.04 -6.27 32.44
#